data_AF-B2IJC4-F1
#
_entry.id   AF-B2IJC4-F1
#
_cell.length_a   1.000
_cell.length_b   1.000
_cell.length_c   1.000
_cell.angle_alpha   90.00
_cell.angle_beta   90.00
_cell.angle_gamma   90.00
#
_symmetry.space_group_name_H-M   'P 1'
#
loop_
_entity.id
_entity.type
_entity.pdbx_description
1 polymer ?
#
loop_
_entity_poly.entity_id
_entity_poly.type
_entity_poly.pdbx_seq_one_letter_code
_entity_poly.pdbx_strand_id
1 'polypeptide(L)'
;MKPIGKFPSPYGLLIDIYPGQDRHDPNGYVFNADGMAILFGIYDPAQRKRFAEICTRGGGISSEHLRDVGGHMIPKIPLPRPHEPATPELPGGIEIGIPTDAWIDRLLETKTWFDRSKWLEKTIADNLNASKNWKIPPEFVAFGLQTILTAALEHLPDKEIACLEAAAWFAVSAHDEWRDAGLHWLEPFQATWLRDWLSARPRYRRFARLRRKLDPALPSWIAEVAS
;
A
#
# COMPACT_ATOMS: atom_id res chain seq x y z
N MET A 1 -19.15 -10.35 -20.75
CA MET A 1 -18.91 -11.40 -19.73
C MET A 1 -18.98 -10.76 -18.35
N LYS A 2 -19.57 -11.41 -17.34
CA LYS A 2 -19.60 -10.86 -15.97
C LYS A 2 -18.28 -11.18 -15.23
N PRO A 3 -17.75 -10.26 -14.39
CA PRO A 3 -16.61 -10.56 -13.52
C PRO A 3 -16.94 -11.69 -12.53
N ILE A 4 -15.94 -12.51 -12.19
CA ILE A 4 -16.02 -13.58 -11.18
C ILE A 4 -15.38 -13.18 -9.84
N GLY A 5 -14.70 -12.04 -9.79
CA GLY A 5 -14.05 -11.54 -8.58
C GLY A 5 -13.28 -10.25 -8.82
N LYS A 6 -12.50 -9.87 -7.81
CA LYS A 6 -11.61 -8.71 -7.85
C LYS A 6 -10.18 -9.11 -7.48
N PHE A 7 -9.21 -8.46 -8.09
CA PHE A 7 -7.79 -8.60 -7.79
C PHE A 7 -7.21 -7.26 -7.31
N PRO A 8 -6.45 -7.21 -6.20
CA PRO A 8 -5.81 -5.99 -5.74
C PRO A 8 -4.59 -5.66 -6.60
N SER A 9 -4.65 -4.52 -7.29
CA SER A 9 -3.53 -4.03 -8.10
C SER A 9 -2.41 -3.46 -7.21
N PRO A 10 -1.17 -3.41 -7.72
CA PRO A 10 -0.06 -2.72 -7.07
C PRO A 10 -0.30 -1.22 -6.82
N TYR A 11 -1.27 -0.62 -7.49
CA TYR A 11 -1.56 0.82 -7.46
C TYR A 11 -2.81 1.16 -6.63
N GLY A 12 -3.24 0.23 -5.76
CA GLY A 12 -4.33 0.44 -4.80
C GLY A 12 -5.74 0.40 -5.39
N LEU A 13 -5.91 -0.21 -6.57
CA LEU A 13 -7.22 -0.42 -7.20
C LEU A 13 -7.63 -1.88 -7.18
N LEU A 14 -8.94 -2.14 -7.11
CA LEU A 14 -9.49 -3.47 -7.35
C LEU A 14 -9.86 -3.63 -8.82
N ILE A 15 -9.24 -4.60 -9.48
CA ILE A 15 -9.45 -4.91 -10.89
C ILE A 15 -10.39 -6.09 -11.03
N ASP A 16 -11.34 -6.03 -11.96
CA ASP A 16 -12.20 -7.16 -12.30
C ASP A 16 -11.42 -8.32 -12.92
N ILE A 17 -11.65 -9.53 -12.41
CA ILE A 17 -11.17 -10.77 -13.00
C ILE A 17 -12.31 -11.55 -13.65
N TYR A 18 -12.00 -12.21 -14.76
CA TYR A 18 -12.93 -12.97 -15.59
C TYR A 18 -12.46 -14.43 -15.66
N PRO A 19 -13.39 -15.38 -15.86
CA PRO A 19 -13.02 -16.79 -15.96
C PRO A 19 -12.08 -16.99 -17.15
N GLY A 20 -11.01 -17.76 -16.93
CA GLY A 20 -10.08 -18.17 -17.98
C GLY A 20 -10.80 -19.02 -19.04
N GLN A 21 -10.30 -18.95 -20.27
CA GLN A 21 -10.78 -19.79 -21.38
C GLN A 21 -9.93 -21.05 -21.59
N ASP A 22 -8.83 -21.18 -20.84
CA ASP A 22 -7.94 -22.33 -20.95
C ASP A 22 -8.58 -23.56 -20.29
N ARG A 23 -8.74 -24.63 -21.05
CA ARG A 23 -9.29 -25.90 -20.57
C ARG A 23 -8.30 -26.66 -19.68
N HIS A 24 -7.01 -26.34 -19.74
CA HIS A 24 -5.96 -26.96 -18.94
C HIS A 24 -5.77 -26.29 -17.58
N ASP A 25 -6.28 -25.06 -17.41
CA ASP A 25 -6.34 -24.36 -16.12
C ASP A 25 -7.78 -23.93 -15.80
N PRO A 26 -8.61 -24.85 -15.27
CA PRO A 26 -10.00 -24.55 -14.94
C PRO A 26 -10.17 -23.53 -13.80
N ASN A 27 -9.10 -23.21 -13.07
CA ASN A 27 -9.10 -22.18 -12.03
C ASN A 27 -8.42 -20.88 -12.51
N GLY A 28 -7.97 -20.84 -13.75
CA GLY A 28 -7.34 -19.68 -14.35
C GLY A 28 -8.31 -18.51 -14.44
N TYR A 29 -7.75 -17.31 -14.30
CA TYR A 29 -8.49 -16.07 -14.49
C TYR A 29 -7.73 -15.16 -15.44
N VAL A 30 -8.47 -14.29 -16.12
CA VAL A 30 -7.92 -13.29 -17.03
C VAL A 30 -8.42 -11.90 -16.67
N PHE A 31 -7.67 -10.89 -17.10
CA PHE A 31 -8.05 -9.49 -16.97
C PHE A 31 -8.56 -8.97 -18.31
N ASN A 32 -9.48 -8.02 -18.28
CA ASN A 32 -9.80 -7.25 -19.48
C ASN A 32 -8.67 -6.25 -19.80
N ALA A 33 -8.76 -5.56 -20.95
CA ALA A 33 -7.71 -4.65 -21.39
C ALA A 33 -7.45 -3.48 -20.41
N ASP A 34 -8.49 -2.92 -19.79
CA ASP A 34 -8.35 -1.85 -18.80
C ASP A 34 -7.64 -2.35 -17.52
N GLY A 35 -8.02 -3.54 -17.04
CA GLY A 35 -7.37 -4.19 -15.91
C GLY A 35 -5.90 -4.51 -16.17
N MET A 36 -5.59 -5.04 -17.36
CA MET A 36 -4.19 -5.23 -17.78
C MET A 36 -3.44 -3.89 -17.83
N ALA A 37 -4.06 -2.83 -18.34
CA ALA A 37 -3.44 -1.52 -18.39
C ALA A 37 -3.06 -0.99 -17.00
N ILE A 38 -3.94 -1.19 -16.01
CA ILE A 38 -3.67 -0.84 -14.61
C ILE A 38 -2.51 -1.68 -14.06
N LEU A 39 -2.47 -3.00 -14.32
CA LEU A 39 -1.35 -3.86 -13.89
C LEU A 39 -0.01 -3.45 -14.51
N PHE A 40 -0.04 -2.87 -15.71
CA PHE A 40 1.12 -2.27 -16.37
C PHE A 40 1.36 -0.80 -16.00
N GLY A 41 0.70 -0.28 -14.98
CA GLY A 41 0.96 1.06 -14.44
C GLY A 41 0.44 2.22 -15.28
N ILE A 42 -0.43 1.98 -16.26
CA ILE A 42 -0.98 3.02 -17.13
C ILE A 42 -2.08 3.78 -16.38
N TYR A 43 -1.76 4.98 -15.89
CA TYR A 43 -2.69 5.81 -15.13
C TYR A 43 -3.76 6.48 -16.01
N ASP A 44 -3.34 7.16 -17.07
CA ASP A 44 -4.17 8.03 -17.89
C ASP A 44 -5.29 7.26 -18.63
N PRO A 45 -6.58 7.62 -18.45
CA PRO A 45 -7.69 6.92 -19.10
C PRO A 45 -7.64 6.91 -20.64
N ALA A 46 -7.13 7.96 -21.28
CA ALA A 46 -6.99 8.00 -22.74
C ALA A 46 -5.87 7.07 -23.21
N GLN A 47 -4.77 6.97 -22.46
CA GLN A 47 -3.71 5.99 -22.73
C GLN A 47 -4.17 4.54 -22.51
N ARG A 48 -5.00 4.29 -21.50
CA ARG A 48 -5.63 2.96 -21.29
C ARG A 48 -6.49 2.54 -22.47
N LYS A 49 -7.23 3.47 -23.10
CA LYS A 49 -7.97 3.20 -24.34
C LYS A 49 -7.03 2.85 -25.49
N ARG A 50 -5.94 3.60 -25.69
CA ARG A 50 -4.92 3.30 -26.70
C ARG A 50 -4.28 1.94 -26.47
N PHE A 51 -3.97 1.60 -25.23
CA PHE A 51 -3.46 0.27 -24.87
C PHE A 51 -4.44 -0.84 -25.23
N ALA A 52 -5.74 -0.66 -24.98
CA ALA A 52 -6.76 -1.62 -25.40
C ALA A 52 -6.78 -1.81 -26.93
N GLU A 53 -6.59 -0.74 -27.71
CA GLU A 53 -6.47 -0.82 -29.18
C GLU A 53 -5.20 -1.58 -29.63
N ILE A 54 -4.10 -1.47 -28.89
CA ILE A 54 -2.88 -2.25 -29.17
C ILE A 54 -3.16 -3.75 -28.95
N CYS A 55 -3.82 -4.09 -27.84
CA CYS A 55 -4.17 -5.47 -27.50
C CYS A 55 -5.09 -6.14 -28.53
N THR A 56 -5.97 -5.39 -29.20
CA THR A 56 -6.89 -5.96 -30.21
C THR A 56 -6.25 -6.21 -31.58
N ARG A 57 -5.13 -5.54 -31.90
CA ARG A 57 -4.46 -5.69 -33.21
C ARG A 57 -3.72 -7.02 -33.37
N GLY A 58 -3.54 -7.78 -32.30
CA GLY A 58 -2.80 -9.04 -32.30
C GLY A 58 -1.28 -8.82 -32.37
N GLY A 59 -0.52 -9.75 -31.79
CA GLY A 59 0.91 -9.59 -31.55
C GLY A 59 1.21 -9.41 -30.06
N GLY A 60 2.34 -9.94 -29.59
CA GLY A 60 2.73 -9.83 -28.18
C GLY A 60 2.86 -8.38 -27.72
N ILE A 61 2.56 -8.12 -26.45
CA ILE A 61 2.81 -6.81 -25.84
C ILE A 61 4.31 -6.72 -25.53
N SER A 62 5.01 -5.81 -26.21
CA SER A 62 6.43 -5.54 -25.98
C SER A 62 6.62 -4.45 -24.92
N SER A 63 7.84 -4.32 -24.40
CA SER A 63 8.18 -3.22 -23.47
C SER A 63 8.11 -1.83 -24.12
N GLU A 64 8.20 -1.74 -25.45
CA GLU A 64 8.07 -0.50 -26.22
C GLU A 64 6.60 -0.06 -26.26
N HIS A 65 5.70 -1.00 -26.55
CA HIS A 65 4.25 -0.74 -26.51
C HIS A 65 3.80 -0.19 -25.15
N LEU A 66 4.36 -0.69 -24.05
CA LEU A 66 4.05 -0.20 -22.70
C LEU A 66 4.60 1.20 -22.46
N ARG A 67 5.82 1.51 -22.91
CA ARG A 67 6.42 2.85 -22.75
C ARG A 67 5.64 3.92 -23.52
N ASP A 68 5.17 3.61 -24.73
CA ASP A 68 4.44 4.56 -25.59
C ASP A 68 3.12 5.05 -24.97
N VAL A 69 2.51 4.23 -24.12
CA VAL A 69 1.26 4.53 -23.41
C VAL A 69 1.49 4.96 -21.96
N GLY A 70 2.74 5.20 -21.54
CA GLY A 70 3.06 5.62 -20.17
C GLY A 70 2.91 4.51 -19.13
N GLY A 71 3.11 3.26 -19.52
CA GLY A 71 3.18 2.13 -18.61
C GLY A 71 4.48 2.09 -17.83
N HIS A 72 4.42 1.55 -16.62
CA HIS A 72 5.54 1.42 -15.71
C HIS A 72 5.58 0.00 -15.13
N MET A 73 6.78 -0.57 -15.06
CA MET A 73 6.98 -1.79 -14.28
C MET A 73 6.73 -1.47 -12.80
N ILE A 74 6.13 -2.42 -12.09
CA ILE A 74 5.89 -2.31 -10.65
C ILE A 74 7.26 -2.21 -9.95
N PRO A 75 7.56 -1.11 -9.25
CA PRO A 75 8.81 -1.00 -8.51
C PRO A 75 8.84 -2.06 -7.40
N LYS A 76 10.01 -2.65 -7.19
CA LYS A 76 10.29 -3.58 -6.11
C LYS A 76 11.43 -3.01 -5.29
N ILE A 77 11.09 -2.38 -4.16
CA ILE A 77 12.08 -1.73 -3.30
C ILE A 77 12.40 -2.66 -2.14
N PRO A 78 13.66 -3.10 -1.96
CA PRO A 78 14.03 -3.96 -0.85
C PRO A 78 13.66 -3.36 0.50
N LEU A 79 13.19 -4.20 1.43
CA LEU A 79 12.95 -3.86 2.82
C LEU A 79 14.05 -4.49 3.68
N PRO A 80 15.17 -3.78 3.94
CA PRO A 80 16.19 -4.30 4.84
C PRO A 80 15.66 -4.39 6.26
N ARG A 81 16.27 -5.26 7.08
CA ARG A 81 16.00 -5.27 8.52
C ARG A 81 16.50 -3.93 9.10
N PRO A 82 15.67 -3.20 9.88
CA PRO A 82 16.07 -1.97 10.54
C PRO A 82 17.29 -2.19 11.45
N HIS A 83 18.17 -1.18 11.54
CA HIS A 83 19.33 -1.23 12.41
C HIS A 83 18.95 -1.37 13.90
N GLU A 84 17.88 -0.70 14.32
CA GLU A 84 17.33 -0.76 15.68
C GLU A 84 15.86 -1.19 15.62
N PRO A 85 15.53 -2.48 15.79
CA PRO A 85 14.14 -2.92 15.76
C PRO A 85 13.36 -2.38 16.97
N ALA A 86 12.11 -1.97 16.73
CA ALA A 86 11.17 -1.48 17.72
C ALA A 86 10.76 -2.60 18.70
N THR A 87 10.69 -3.84 18.22
CA THR A 87 10.62 -5.03 19.06
C THR A 87 12.02 -5.63 19.25
N PRO A 88 12.57 -5.65 20.48
CA PRO A 88 13.82 -6.38 20.72
C PRO A 88 13.59 -7.86 20.40
N GLU A 89 14.63 -8.58 19.95
CA GLU A 89 14.55 -10.04 19.83
C GLU A 89 14.14 -10.63 21.18
N LEU A 90 12.91 -11.16 21.25
CA LEU A 90 12.44 -11.79 22.47
C LEU A 90 13.24 -13.08 22.67
N PRO A 91 13.82 -13.31 23.86
CA PRO A 91 14.31 -14.63 24.21
C PRO A 91 13.16 -15.62 24.07
N GLY A 92 13.40 -16.76 23.43
CA GLY A 92 12.35 -17.75 23.19
C GLY A 92 11.64 -18.17 24.48
N GLY A 93 10.31 -18.29 24.42
CA GLY A 93 9.49 -18.88 25.50
C GLY A 93 8.69 -17.93 26.38
N ILE A 94 8.53 -16.65 26.00
CA ILE A 94 7.70 -15.69 26.76
C ILE A 94 6.53 -15.21 25.90
N GLU A 95 5.31 -15.59 26.28
CA GLU A 95 4.07 -14.99 25.79
C GLU A 95 3.78 -13.73 26.61
N ILE A 96 3.84 -12.55 26.00
CA ILE A 96 3.40 -11.29 26.64
C ILE A 96 2.23 -10.78 25.83
N GLY A 97 1.04 -10.68 26.44
CA GLY A 97 -0.15 -10.10 25.82
C GLY A 97 -0.07 -8.58 25.69
N ILE A 98 0.64 -8.08 24.68
CA ILE A 98 0.82 -6.64 24.40
C ILE A 98 -0.21 -6.24 23.33
N PRO A 99 -0.77 -5.01 23.33
CA PRO A 99 -1.66 -4.54 22.25
C PRO A 99 -1.08 -4.68 20.83
N THR A 100 0.25 -4.78 20.72
CA THR A 100 0.99 -5.13 19.51
C THR A 100 0.55 -6.49 18.93
N ASP A 101 0.25 -7.49 19.76
CA ASP A 101 -0.09 -8.85 19.33
C ASP A 101 -1.38 -8.86 18.51
N ALA A 102 -2.41 -8.13 18.95
CA ALA A 102 -3.66 -8.02 18.19
C ALA A 102 -3.47 -7.34 16.82
N TRP A 103 -2.48 -6.46 16.69
CA TRP A 103 -2.14 -5.85 15.41
C TRP A 103 -1.33 -6.81 14.54
N ILE A 104 -0.35 -7.50 15.13
CA ILE A 104 0.48 -8.51 14.48
C ILE A 104 -0.40 -9.63 13.93
N ASP A 105 -1.23 -10.25 14.77
CA ASP A 105 -2.12 -11.36 14.42
C ASP A 105 -3.00 -10.98 13.22
N ARG A 106 -3.64 -9.81 13.27
CA ARG A 106 -4.53 -9.37 12.17
C ARG A 106 -3.77 -9.05 10.89
N LEU A 107 -2.57 -8.47 10.97
CA LEU A 107 -1.74 -8.25 9.78
C LEU A 107 -1.26 -9.57 9.16
N LEU A 108 -0.91 -10.56 9.98
CA LEU A 108 -0.49 -11.90 9.54
C LEU A 108 -1.64 -12.71 8.92
N GLU A 109 -2.84 -12.64 9.51
CA GLU A 109 -4.04 -13.31 8.99
C GLU A 109 -4.55 -12.68 7.68
N THR A 110 -4.29 -11.39 7.48
CA THR A 110 -4.74 -10.67 6.30
C THR A 110 -3.79 -10.88 5.12
N LYS A 111 -4.29 -11.49 4.06
CA LYS A 111 -3.48 -11.96 2.92
C LYS A 111 -2.98 -10.86 1.98
N THR A 112 -3.71 -9.75 1.85
CA THR A 112 -3.40 -8.71 0.85
C THR A 112 -3.11 -7.38 1.53
N TRP A 113 -2.19 -6.60 0.95
CA TRP A 113 -1.90 -5.24 1.42
C TRP A 113 -3.10 -4.30 1.28
N PHE A 114 -3.97 -4.52 0.29
CA PHE A 114 -5.22 -3.80 0.15
C PHE A 114 -6.10 -3.92 1.41
N ASP A 115 -6.28 -5.15 1.90
CA ASP A 115 -7.09 -5.44 3.09
C ASP A 115 -6.36 -5.02 4.38
N ARG A 116 -5.05 -5.31 4.49
CA ARG A 116 -4.20 -4.86 5.62
C ARG A 116 -4.32 -3.35 5.79
N SER A 117 -4.22 -2.61 4.69
CA SER A 117 -4.31 -1.15 4.70
C SER A 117 -5.66 -0.63 5.13
N LYS A 118 -6.77 -1.26 4.74
CA LYS A 118 -8.12 -0.87 5.21
C LYS A 118 -8.27 -1.09 6.71
N TRP A 119 -7.77 -2.22 7.19
CA TRP A 119 -7.80 -2.56 8.60
C TRP A 119 -6.95 -1.57 9.41
N LEU A 120 -5.69 -1.34 9.02
CA LEU A 120 -4.79 -0.35 9.65
C LEU A 120 -5.42 1.05 9.72
N GLU A 121 -5.98 1.50 8.60
CA GLU A 121 -6.64 2.80 8.51
C GLU A 121 -7.81 2.92 9.50
N LYS A 122 -8.64 1.87 9.62
CA LYS A 122 -9.74 1.84 10.59
C LYS A 122 -9.21 1.84 12.02
N THR A 123 -8.28 0.94 12.34
CA THR A 123 -7.75 0.77 13.70
C THR A 123 -7.07 2.04 14.21
N ILE A 124 -6.24 2.68 13.39
CA ILE A 124 -5.62 3.96 13.73
C ILE A 124 -6.67 5.05 13.95
N ALA A 125 -7.66 5.15 13.07
CA ALA A 125 -8.71 6.15 13.19
C ALA A 125 -9.54 5.98 14.47
N ASP A 126 -9.86 4.74 14.83
CA ASP A 126 -10.62 4.40 16.03
C ASP A 126 -9.83 4.79 17.29
N ASN A 127 -8.53 4.49 17.34
CA ASN A 127 -7.65 4.91 18.45
C ASN A 127 -7.52 6.44 18.54
N LEU A 128 -7.31 7.14 17.41
CA LEU A 128 -7.28 8.61 17.37
C LEU A 128 -8.62 9.27 17.73
N ASN A 129 -9.72 8.54 17.64
CA ASN A 129 -11.03 9.04 18.07
C ASN A 129 -11.27 8.77 19.55
N ALA A 130 -10.88 7.60 20.05
CA ALA A 130 -10.94 7.26 21.47
C ALA A 130 -10.06 8.19 22.31
N SER A 131 -8.93 8.65 21.76
CA SER A 131 -8.01 9.55 22.44
C SER A 131 -8.49 11.01 22.55
N LYS A 132 -9.63 11.39 21.96
CA LYS A 132 -10.11 12.79 21.97
C LYS A 132 -10.36 13.33 23.38
N ASN A 133 -10.68 12.46 24.32
CA ASN A 133 -10.92 12.83 25.71
C ASN A 133 -9.65 12.77 26.57
N TRP A 134 -8.52 12.38 25.98
CA TRP A 134 -7.25 12.30 26.70
C TRP A 134 -6.64 13.69 26.82
N LYS A 135 -6.01 13.98 27.96
CA LYS A 135 -5.27 15.24 28.19
C LYS A 135 -3.88 15.20 27.54
N ILE A 136 -3.78 14.65 26.33
CA ILE A 136 -2.54 14.45 25.57
C ILE A 136 -2.73 15.06 24.19
N PRO A 137 -1.79 15.88 23.68
CA PRO A 137 -1.88 16.41 22.33
C PRO A 137 -1.96 15.29 21.28
N PRO A 138 -2.78 15.44 20.23
CA PRO A 138 -3.08 14.36 19.28
C PRO A 138 -1.85 13.88 18.49
N GLU A 139 -0.84 14.72 18.31
CA GLU A 139 0.43 14.35 17.70
C GLU A 139 1.19 13.30 18.51
N PHE A 140 1.20 13.37 19.85
CA PHE A 140 1.84 12.36 20.70
C PHE A 140 1.08 11.03 20.65
N VAL A 141 -0.24 11.07 20.52
CA VAL A 141 -1.03 9.84 20.28
C VAL A 141 -0.66 9.22 18.94
N ALA A 142 -0.52 10.04 17.89
CA ALA A 142 -0.08 9.55 16.57
C ALA A 142 1.34 8.98 16.61
N PHE A 143 2.25 9.55 17.40
CA PHE A 143 3.58 8.99 17.63
C PHE A 143 3.51 7.61 18.29
N GLY A 144 2.75 7.44 19.37
CA GLY A 144 2.57 6.13 20.01
C GLY A 144 1.95 5.08 19.06
N LEU A 145 0.97 5.48 18.25
CA LEU A 145 0.38 4.61 17.22
C LEU A 145 1.37 4.25 16.11
N GLN A 146 2.30 5.14 15.76
CA GLN A 146 3.39 4.80 14.84
C GLN A 146 4.31 3.75 15.44
N THR A 147 4.65 3.83 16.72
CA THR A 147 5.49 2.80 17.37
C THR A 147 4.81 1.43 17.31
N ILE A 148 3.50 1.37 17.61
CA ILE A 148 2.71 0.13 17.51
C ILE A 148 2.62 -0.36 16.06
N LEU A 149 2.34 0.54 15.11
CA LEU A 149 2.36 0.20 13.68
C LEU A 149 3.71 -0.40 13.27
N THR A 150 4.80 0.23 13.66
CA THR A 150 6.17 -0.18 13.29
C THR A 150 6.47 -1.57 13.83
N ALA A 151 6.18 -1.81 15.11
CA ALA A 151 6.31 -3.12 15.73
C ALA A 151 5.46 -4.18 15.01
N ALA A 152 4.24 -3.84 14.58
CA ALA A 152 3.40 -4.76 13.82
C ALA A 152 3.96 -5.05 12.41
N LEU A 153 4.55 -4.04 11.75
CA LEU A 153 5.19 -4.19 10.43
C LEU A 153 6.44 -5.09 10.48
N GLU A 154 7.19 -5.12 11.59
CA GLU A 154 8.35 -6.00 11.79
C GLU A 154 8.03 -7.49 11.73
N HIS A 155 6.78 -7.86 12.00
CA HIS A 155 6.37 -9.26 12.00
C HIS A 155 5.92 -9.72 10.60
N LEU A 156 5.75 -8.80 9.66
CA LEU A 156 5.39 -9.16 8.30
C LEU A 156 6.57 -9.84 7.59
N PRO A 157 6.33 -10.93 6.85
CA PRO A 157 7.39 -11.64 6.12
C PRO A 157 7.80 -10.93 4.80
N ASP A 158 7.29 -9.72 4.57
CA ASP A 158 7.53 -8.93 3.36
C ASP A 158 9.02 -8.53 3.27
N LYS A 159 9.68 -8.90 2.17
CA LYS A 159 11.11 -8.59 1.91
C LYS A 159 11.32 -7.38 0.98
N GLU A 160 10.25 -6.93 0.34
CA GLU A 160 10.24 -5.82 -0.59
C GLU A 160 8.88 -5.11 -0.57
N ILE A 161 8.88 -3.81 -0.85
CA ILE A 161 7.67 -3.04 -1.16
C ILE A 161 7.36 -3.23 -2.64
N ALA A 162 6.19 -3.79 -2.93
CA ALA A 162 5.72 -4.05 -4.29
C ALA A 162 4.34 -3.45 -4.60
N CYS A 163 3.77 -2.65 -3.69
CA CYS A 163 2.48 -1.99 -3.88
C CYS A 163 2.35 -0.70 -3.07
N LEU A 164 1.41 0.13 -3.49
CA LEU A 164 1.15 1.46 -2.98
C LEU A 164 0.73 1.44 -1.51
N GLU A 165 -0.17 0.51 -1.13
CA GLU A 165 -0.57 0.34 0.27
C GLU A 165 0.62 0.07 1.19
N ALA A 166 1.47 -0.90 0.83
CA ALA A 166 2.67 -1.21 1.62
C ALA A 166 3.55 0.03 1.73
N ALA A 167 3.84 0.66 0.59
CA ALA A 167 4.68 1.85 0.52
C ALA A 167 4.18 2.98 1.43
N ALA A 168 2.88 3.24 1.44
CA ALA A 168 2.26 4.26 2.29
C ALA A 168 2.44 3.97 3.78
N TRP A 169 2.26 2.72 4.22
CA TRP A 169 2.42 2.37 5.63
C TRP A 169 3.87 2.33 6.09
N PHE A 170 4.79 1.83 5.26
CA PHE A 170 6.22 1.88 5.55
C PHE A 170 6.74 3.33 5.58
N ALA A 171 6.25 4.20 4.69
CA ALA A 171 6.57 5.63 4.65
C ALA A 171 6.16 6.42 5.91
N VAL A 172 5.28 5.87 6.77
CA VAL A 172 4.90 6.50 8.04
C VAL A 172 5.36 5.70 9.26
N SER A 173 6.17 4.66 9.07
CA SER A 173 6.78 3.87 10.14
C SER A 173 7.90 4.65 10.85
N ALA A 174 8.32 4.15 12.02
CA ALA A 174 9.35 4.79 12.84
C ALA A 174 10.78 4.52 12.33
N HIS A 175 10.99 3.47 11.54
CA HIS A 175 12.29 3.15 10.96
C HIS A 175 12.60 4.04 9.77
N ASP A 176 13.75 4.70 9.79
CA ASP A 176 14.16 5.61 8.72
C ASP A 176 14.38 4.85 7.42
N GLU A 177 14.97 3.66 7.46
CA GLU A 177 15.26 2.82 6.28
C GLU A 177 13.96 2.39 5.57
N TRP A 178 12.93 2.08 6.34
CA TRP A 178 11.62 1.71 5.79
C TRP A 178 10.84 2.92 5.31
N ARG A 179 10.97 4.04 6.03
CA ARG A 179 10.38 5.30 5.63
C ARG A 179 10.91 5.70 4.26
N ASP A 180 12.24 5.70 4.10
CA ASP A 180 12.90 6.02 2.83
C ASP A 180 12.52 5.06 1.72
N ALA A 181 12.47 3.74 1.99
CA ALA A 181 12.01 2.75 1.02
C ALA A 181 10.56 3.02 0.56
N GLY A 182 9.67 3.33 1.50
CA GLY A 182 8.28 3.69 1.20
C GLY A 182 8.17 4.98 0.39
N LEU A 183 8.91 6.02 0.78
CA LEU A 183 8.93 7.30 0.06
C LEU A 183 9.48 7.12 -1.36
N HIS A 184 10.56 6.37 -1.54
CA HIS A 184 11.16 6.08 -2.84
C HIS A 184 10.19 5.33 -3.76
N TRP A 185 9.44 4.35 -3.24
CA TRP A 185 8.43 3.64 -4.02
C TRP A 185 7.30 4.59 -4.47
N LEU A 186 6.89 5.50 -3.59
CA LEU A 186 5.76 6.42 -3.82
C LEU A 186 6.09 7.63 -4.71
N GLU A 187 7.34 8.06 -4.72
CA GLU A 187 7.78 9.30 -5.37
C GLU A 187 7.35 9.43 -6.84
N PRO A 188 7.43 8.38 -7.70
CA PRO A 188 6.99 8.48 -9.09
C PRO A 188 5.48 8.65 -9.27
N PHE A 189 4.68 8.34 -8.24
CA PHE A 189 3.22 8.26 -8.31
C PHE A 189 2.51 9.41 -7.58
N GLN A 190 3.24 10.40 -7.07
CA GLN A 190 2.72 11.51 -6.28
C GLN A 190 1.54 12.23 -6.95
N ALA A 191 1.64 12.51 -8.24
CA ALA A 191 0.61 13.22 -9.01
C ALA A 191 -0.46 12.30 -9.64
N THR A 192 -0.37 10.99 -9.45
CA THR A 192 -1.21 9.98 -10.11
C THR A 192 -1.91 9.08 -9.08
N TRP A 193 -1.52 7.80 -9.02
CA TRP A 193 -2.15 6.79 -8.17
C TRP A 193 -2.12 7.16 -6.69
N LEU A 194 -1.04 7.76 -6.20
CA LEU A 194 -0.95 8.17 -4.80
C LEU A 194 -1.96 9.26 -4.47
N ARG A 195 -2.09 10.28 -5.33
CA ARG A 195 -3.06 11.37 -5.14
C ARG A 195 -4.48 10.83 -4.99
N ASP A 196 -4.87 9.93 -5.88
CA ASP A 196 -6.22 9.36 -5.89
C ASP A 196 -6.45 8.45 -4.67
N TRP A 197 -5.44 7.66 -4.31
CA TRP A 197 -5.46 6.82 -3.11
C TRP A 197 -5.58 7.63 -1.82
N LEU A 198 -4.80 8.71 -1.68
CA LEU A 198 -4.89 9.65 -0.55
C LEU A 198 -6.27 10.32 -0.48
N SER A 199 -6.81 10.72 -1.63
CA SER A 199 -8.15 11.33 -1.71
C SER A 199 -9.23 10.37 -1.18
N ALA A 200 -9.11 9.08 -1.48
CA ALA A 200 -10.00 8.03 -1.00
C ALA A 200 -9.79 7.65 0.48
N ARG A 201 -8.68 8.05 1.10
CA ARG A 201 -8.28 7.63 2.46
C ARG A 201 -8.06 8.81 3.42
N PRO A 202 -9.12 9.54 3.78
CA PRO A 202 -9.01 10.70 4.68
C PRO A 202 -8.52 10.35 6.09
N ARG A 203 -8.72 9.11 6.55
CA ARG A 203 -8.26 8.67 7.88
C ARG A 203 -6.76 8.43 7.90
N TYR A 204 -6.22 7.79 6.86
CA TYR A 204 -4.77 7.71 6.66
C TYR A 204 -4.14 9.11 6.64
N ARG A 205 -4.70 10.03 5.83
CA ARG A 205 -4.20 11.42 5.75
C ARG A 205 -4.20 12.12 7.10
N ARG A 206 -5.26 11.95 7.91
CA ARG A 206 -5.31 12.53 9.26
C ARG A 206 -4.14 12.03 10.12
N PHE A 207 -3.86 10.74 10.10
CA PHE A 207 -2.73 10.16 10.81
C PHE A 207 -1.38 10.70 10.31
N ALA A 208 -1.15 10.66 9.00
CA ALA A 208 0.08 11.16 8.38
C ALA A 208 0.33 12.66 8.69
N ARG A 209 -0.72 13.49 8.70
CA ARG A 209 -0.62 14.91 9.08
C ARG A 209 -0.18 15.11 10.53
N LEU A 210 -0.71 14.31 11.44
CA LEU A 210 -0.32 14.36 12.85
C LEU A 210 1.13 13.91 13.04
N ARG A 211 1.55 12.87 12.31
CA ARG A 211 2.96 12.43 12.28
C ARG A 211 3.90 13.50 11.78
N ARG A 212 3.55 14.19 10.68
CA ARG A 212 4.36 15.28 10.12
C ARG A 212 4.61 16.44 11.08
N LYS A 213 3.74 16.66 12.07
CA LYS A 213 3.97 17.69 13.09
C LYS A 213 5.15 17.38 14.01
N LEU A 214 5.43 16.09 14.24
CA LEU A 214 6.54 15.62 15.08
C LEU A 214 7.75 15.19 14.26
N ASP A 215 7.54 14.84 12.99
CA ASP A 215 8.59 14.53 12.03
C ASP A 215 8.44 15.39 10.77
N PRO A 216 9.03 16.59 10.76
CA PRO A 216 8.99 17.47 9.60
C PRO A 216 9.73 16.94 8.37
N ALA A 217 10.56 15.90 8.50
CA ALA A 217 11.25 15.28 7.37
C ALA A 217 10.29 14.47 6.49
N LEU A 218 9.14 14.03 7.04
CA LEU A 218 8.10 13.37 6.27
C LEU A 218 7.50 14.35 5.23
N PRO A 219 7.60 14.06 3.92
CA PRO A 219 7.15 14.99 2.90
C PRO A 219 5.66 15.32 2.99
N SER A 220 5.29 16.57 2.68
CA SER A 220 3.89 17.03 2.77
C SER A 220 2.94 16.23 1.88
N TRP A 221 3.41 15.80 0.70
CA TRP A 221 2.64 15.03 -0.28
C TRP A 221 2.22 13.63 0.20
N ILE A 222 2.77 13.11 1.30
CA ILE A 222 2.27 11.88 1.95
C ILE A 222 0.94 12.11 2.67
N ALA A 223 0.67 13.36 3.08
CA ALA A 223 -0.46 13.70 3.94
C ALA A 223 -1.47 14.66 3.27
N GLU A 224 -1.06 15.26 2.16
CA GLU A 224 -1.78 16.31 1.44
C GLU A 224 -2.07 15.87 0.01
N VAL A 225 -3.23 16.32 -0.48
CA VAL A 225 -3.61 16.17 -1.88
C VAL A 225 -3.37 17.56 -2.43
N ALA A 226 -2.34 17.72 -3.28
CA ALA A 226 -2.09 18.98 -3.96
C ALA A 226 -3.37 19.37 -4.72
N SER A 227 -3.82 20.60 -4.52
CA SER A 227 -5.04 21.16 -5.11
C SER A 227 -4.82 21.58 -6.54
#